data_AF-A0A7J4AVW5-F1
#
_entry.id   AF-A0A7J4AVW5-F1
#
_cell.length_a   1.000
_cell.length_b   1.000
_cell.length_c   1.000
_cell.angle_alpha   90.00
_cell.angle_beta   90.00
_cell.angle_gamma   90.00
#
_symmetry.space_group_name_H-M   'P 1'
#
loop_
_entity.id
_entity.type
_entity.pdbx_description
1 polymer ?
#
loop_
_entity_poly.entity_id
_entity_poly.type
_entity_poly.pdbx_seq_one_letter_code
_entity_poly.pdbx_strand_id
1 'polypeptide(L)'
;MVSSEELLKRVKALFLKESRQMTRELKKALIGKTIKDVEVLRDGGDIYIKIATDKGTIVVGANDLGFWIDRPESLLSLTKGRGELS
;
A
#
# COMPACT_ATOMS: atom_id res chain seq x y z
N MET A 1 -9.63 36.01 4.04
CA MET A 1 -9.54 34.78 4.84
C MET A 1 -9.69 33.59 3.91
N VAL A 2 -8.77 32.63 3.95
CA VAL A 2 -8.92 31.37 3.19
C VAL A 2 -9.83 30.45 4.01
N SER A 3 -10.92 29.95 3.41
CA SER A 3 -11.82 29.01 4.08
C SER A 3 -11.09 27.69 4.41
N SER A 4 -11.42 27.07 5.54
CA SER A 4 -10.90 25.75 5.92
C SER A 4 -11.17 24.69 4.83
N GLU A 5 -12.26 24.82 4.07
CA GLU A 5 -12.55 23.93 2.94
C GLU A 5 -11.55 24.08 1.79
N GLU A 6 -11.14 25.31 1.50
CA GLU A 6 -10.16 25.63 0.46
C GLU A 6 -8.78 25.09 0.85
N LEU A 7 -8.41 25.22 2.13
CA LEU A 7 -7.19 24.63 2.69
C LEU A 7 -7.20 23.11 2.60
N LEU A 8 -8.30 22.46 2.99
CA LEU A 8 -8.46 21.00 2.89
C LEU A 8 -8.33 20.52 1.44
N LYS A 9 -8.92 21.24 0.47
CA LYS A 9 -8.78 20.91 -0.96
C LYS A 9 -7.33 20.99 -1.43
N ARG A 10 -6.60 22.05 -1.06
CA ARG A 10 -5.19 22.22 -1.44
C ARG A 10 -4.30 21.14 -0.84
N VAL A 11 -4.51 20.82 0.43
CA VAL A 11 -3.78 19.76 1.14
C VAL A 11 -4.03 18.39 0.48
N LYS A 12 -5.28 18.05 0.18
CA LYS A 12 -5.63 16.82 -0.56
C LYS A 12 -4.96 16.76 -1.95
N ALA A 13 -4.94 17.87 -2.67
CA ALA A 13 -4.31 17.95 -4.00
C ALA A 13 -2.80 17.75 -3.95
N LEU A 14 -2.12 18.32 -2.94
CA LEU A 14 -0.68 18.11 -2.72
C LEU A 14 -0.37 16.64 -2.45
N PHE A 15 -1.10 15.99 -1.56
CA PHE A 15 -0.89 14.57 -1.23
C PHE A 15 -1.14 13.65 -2.43
N LEU A 16 -2.15 13.94 -3.24
CA LEU A 16 -2.40 13.18 -4.46
C LEU A 16 -1.22 13.30 -5.44
N LYS A 17 -0.67 14.51 -5.58
CA LYS A 17 0.48 14.76 -6.46
C LYS A 17 1.73 14.03 -5.97
N GLU A 18 2.03 14.08 -4.68
CA GLU A 18 3.15 13.37 -4.07
C GLU A 18 3.02 11.85 -4.24
N SER A 19 1.84 11.30 -3.96
CA SER A 19 1.59 9.85 -4.09
C SER A 19 1.77 9.37 -5.53
N ARG A 20 1.31 10.15 -6.52
CA ARG A 20 1.53 9.86 -7.94
C ARG A 20 3.00 9.94 -8.34
N GLN A 21 3.72 10.94 -7.84
CA GLN A 21 5.15 11.09 -8.12
C GLN A 21 5.93 9.92 -7.53
N MET A 22 5.68 9.56 -6.28
CA MET A 22 6.35 8.44 -5.61
C MET A 22 6.00 7.11 -6.28
N THR A 23 4.73 6.90 -6.65
CA THR A 23 4.30 5.75 -7.45
C THR A 23 5.10 5.66 -8.75
N ARG A 24 5.27 6.77 -9.48
CA ARG A 24 6.01 6.78 -10.75
C ARG A 24 7.47 6.37 -10.57
N GLU A 25 8.15 6.91 -9.56
CA GLU A 25 9.56 6.58 -9.31
C GLU A 25 9.72 5.13 -8.84
N LEU A 26 8.82 4.64 -7.96
CA LEU A 26 8.82 3.24 -7.55
C LEU A 26 8.52 2.28 -8.71
N LYS A 27 7.58 2.63 -9.60
CA LYS A 27 7.32 1.83 -10.80
C LYS A 27 8.57 1.70 -11.67
N LYS A 28 9.30 2.81 -11.90
CA LYS A 28 10.56 2.75 -12.67
C LYS A 28 11.62 1.88 -12.01
N ALA A 29 11.71 1.91 -10.68
CA ALA A 29 12.75 1.19 -9.94
C ALA A 29 12.43 -0.30 -9.75
N LEU A 30 11.16 -0.65 -9.55
CA LEU A 30 10.75 -1.97 -9.08
C LEU A 30 10.06 -2.83 -10.15
N ILE A 31 9.40 -2.24 -11.16
CA ILE A 31 8.75 -3.03 -12.22
C ILE A 31 9.80 -3.84 -12.97
N GLY A 32 9.51 -5.11 -13.18
CA GLY A 32 10.42 -6.03 -13.85
C GLY A 32 9.76 -7.38 -14.13
N LYS A 33 10.56 -8.44 -14.09
CA LYS A 33 10.07 -9.80 -14.39
C LYS A 33 8.99 -10.25 -13.39
N THR A 34 9.21 -10.02 -12.10
CA THR A 34 8.35 -10.49 -10.99
C THR A 34 7.30 -9.46 -10.58
N ILE A 35 7.68 -8.19 -10.44
CA ILE A 35 6.78 -7.11 -10.03
C ILE A 35 6.10 -6.53 -11.27
N LYS A 36 4.77 -6.58 -11.28
CA LYS A 36 3.91 -6.13 -12.38
C LYS A 36 3.41 -4.70 -12.17
N ASP A 37 3.16 -4.33 -10.92
CA ASP A 37 2.70 -2.99 -10.61
C ASP A 37 3.09 -2.56 -9.19
N VAL A 38 3.17 -1.24 -8.98
CA VAL A 38 3.37 -0.63 -7.67
C VAL A 38 2.48 0.59 -7.55
N GLU A 39 1.80 0.74 -6.42
CA GLU A 39 0.93 1.88 -6.14
C GLU A 39 1.16 2.37 -4.71
N VAL A 40 1.24 3.70 -4.55
CA VAL A 40 1.28 4.35 -3.25
C VAL A 40 -0.11 4.86 -2.91
N LEU A 41 -0.65 4.38 -1.79
CA LEU A 41 -1.94 4.77 -1.25
C LEU A 41 -1.74 5.54 0.05
N ARG A 42 -2.70 6.42 0.36
CA ARG A 42 -2.83 7.07 1.67
C ARG A 42 -4.21 6.83 2.21
N ASP A 43 -4.29 6.38 3.45
CA ASP A 43 -5.54 6.23 4.19
C ASP A 43 -5.34 6.69 5.63
N GLY A 44 -6.26 7.50 6.16
CA GLY A 44 -6.21 7.95 7.55
C GLY A 44 -4.97 8.77 8.00
N GLY A 45 -4.07 9.13 7.09
CA GLY A 45 -2.77 9.76 7.41
C GLY A 45 -1.58 8.82 7.26
N ASP A 46 -1.84 7.51 7.16
CA ASP A 46 -0.84 6.48 6.91
C ASP A 46 -0.55 6.33 5.41
N ILE A 47 0.67 5.91 5.10
CA ILE A 47 1.12 5.61 3.75
C ILE A 47 1.23 4.09 3.58
N TYR A 48 0.67 3.58 2.49
CA TYR A 48 0.74 2.18 2.11
C TYR A 48 1.37 2.06 0.73
N ILE A 49 2.21 1.05 0.54
CA ILE A 49 2.78 0.69 -0.75
C ILE A 49 2.23 -0.68 -1.12
N LYS A 50 1.43 -0.72 -2.18
CA LYS A 50 0.89 -1.93 -2.78
C LYS A 50 1.80 -2.36 -3.92
N ILE A 51 2.28 -3.60 -3.89
CA ILE A 51 3.15 -4.19 -4.89
C ILE A 51 2.43 -5.42 -5.46
N ALA A 52 2.05 -5.35 -6.73
CA ALA A 52 1.48 -6.49 -7.45
C ALA A 52 2.61 -7.29 -8.10
N THR A 53 2.61 -8.60 -7.86
CA THR A 53 3.55 -9.55 -8.46
C THR A 53 2.80 -10.57 -9.30
N ASP A 54 3.55 -11.40 -10.03
CA ASP A 54 3.02 -12.59 -10.72
C ASP A 54 2.33 -13.60 -9.78
N LYS A 55 2.70 -13.62 -8.49
CA LYS A 55 2.22 -14.58 -7.49
C LYS A 55 1.18 -14.03 -6.52
N GLY A 56 0.83 -12.75 -6.61
CA GLY A 56 -0.10 -12.11 -5.69
C GLY A 56 0.27 -10.67 -5.36
N THR A 57 -0.39 -10.11 -4.36
CA THR A 57 -0.21 -8.71 -3.95
C THR A 57 0.40 -8.63 -2.55
N ILE A 58 1.37 -7.73 -2.40
CA ILE A 58 2.01 -7.39 -1.12
C ILE A 58 1.63 -5.96 -0.78
N VAL A 59 1.17 -5.71 0.44
CA VAL A 59 0.93 -4.36 0.95
C VAL A 59 1.86 -4.10 2.12
N VAL A 60 2.59 -2.98 2.09
CA VAL A 60 3.53 -2.53 3.12
C VAL A 60 3.07 -1.19 3.68
N GLY A 61 2.77 -1.13 4.98
CA GLY A 61 2.42 0.11 5.68
C GLY A 61 3.64 0.84 6.24
N ALA A 62 3.56 2.17 6.38
CA ALA A 62 4.66 3.00 6.90
C ALA A 62 4.83 2.92 8.44
N ASN A 63 3.77 2.57 9.18
CA ASN A 63 3.77 2.56 10.64
C ASN A 63 3.74 1.15 11.26
N ASP A 64 3.38 0.13 10.48
CA ASP A 64 3.43 -1.26 10.89
C ASP A 64 4.29 -2.04 9.89
N LEU A 65 5.33 -2.71 10.38
CA LEU A 65 6.08 -3.77 9.68
C LEU A 65 5.20 -5.00 9.34
N GLY A 66 3.90 -4.79 9.10
CA GLY A 66 2.95 -5.80 8.68
C GLY A 66 3.00 -5.95 7.17
N PHE A 67 3.48 -7.11 6.71
CA PHE A 67 3.33 -7.54 5.33
C PHE A 67 2.01 -8.29 5.20
N TRP A 68 1.03 -7.72 4.49
CA TRP A 68 -0.14 -8.50 4.07
C TRP A 68 0.17 -9.11 2.71
N ILE A 69 0.35 -10.43 2.66
CA ILE A 69 0.55 -11.21 1.44
C ILE A 69 -0.77 -11.91 1.14
N ASP A 70 -1.48 -11.42 0.14
CA ASP A 70 -2.68 -12.09 -0.35
C ASP A 70 -2.26 -13.19 -1.34
N ARG A 71 -2.16 -14.43 -0.85
CA ARG A 71 -2.29 -15.63 -1.67
C ARG A 71 -3.58 -16.34 -1.21
N PRO A 72 -4.55 -16.60 -2.11
CA PRO A 72 -5.81 -17.25 -1.74
C PRO A 72 -5.61 -18.59 -1.03
N GLU A 73 -4.52 -19.31 -1.33
CA GLU A 73 -4.22 -20.63 -0.77
C GLU A 73 -3.41 -20.58 0.53
N SER A 74 -2.70 -19.49 0.85
CA SER A 74 -1.83 -19.42 2.05
C SER A 74 -2.46 -18.79 3.28
N LEU A 75 -3.62 -18.13 3.15
CA LEU A 75 -4.35 -17.57 4.29
C LEU A 75 -5.11 -18.65 5.09
N LEU A 76 -5.51 -19.75 4.44
CA LEU A 76 -6.14 -20.90 5.09
C LEU A 76 -5.16 -21.71 5.97
N SER A 77 -3.85 -21.68 5.66
CA SER A 77 -2.83 -22.34 6.49
C SER A 77 -2.39 -21.49 7.69
N LEU A 78 -2.48 -20.16 7.61
CA LEU A 78 -2.19 -19.26 8.74
C LEU A 78 -3.32 -19.16 9.76
N THR A 79 -4.57 -19.40 9.34
CA THR A 79 -5.75 -19.42 10.24
C THR A 79 -5.95 -20.77 10.93
N LYS A 80 -5.47 -21.88 10.35
CA LYS A 80 -5.46 -23.19 11.02
C LYS A 80 -4.39 -23.34 12.11
N GLY A 81 -3.33 -22.53 12.11
CA GLY A 81 -2.26 -22.61 13.11
C GLY A 81 -2.52 -21.86 14.43
N ARG A 82 -3.62 -21.09 14.55
CA ARG A 82 -3.96 -20.33 15.77
C ARG A 82 -4.92 -21.06 16.73
N GLY A 83 -5.30 -22.30 16.41
CA GLY A 83 -6.29 -23.09 17.18
C GLY A 83 -5.72 -24.13 18.13
N GLU A 84 -4.39 -24.23 18.32
CA GLU A 84 -3.78 -25.22 19.23
C GLU A 84 -2.63 -24.60 20.03
N LEU A 85 -2.96 -23.69 20.94
CA LEU A 85 -2.12 -23.43 22.10
C LEU A 85 -3.04 -23.32 23.33
N SER A 86 -3.17 -24.47 24.01
CA SER A 86 -3.73 -24.71 25.36
C SER A 86 -5.20 -24.36 25.62
#